data_AF-A0A448X642-F1
#
_entry.id   AF-A0A448X642-F1
#
_cell.length_a   1.000
_cell.length_b   1.000
_cell.length_c   1.000
_cell.angle_alpha   90.00
_cell.angle_beta   90.00
_cell.angle_gamma   90.00
#
_symmetry.space_group_name_H-M   'P 1'
#
loop_
_entity.id
_entity.type
_entity.pdbx_description
1 polymer ?
#
loop_
_entity_poly.entity_id
_entity_poly.type
_entity_poly.pdbx_seq_one_letter_code
_entity_poly.pdbx_strand_id
1 'polypeptide(L)'
;MSMAYAGVRFVTSLLEAMSGRQGVVECAFVQSDVTECEFFATPLLLGASGVERTMGLGKLNEFEIDLLKKAIPELKANIKKGKEFAASCTN
;
A
#
# COMPACT_ATOMS: atom_id res chain seq x y z
N MET A 1 16.64 8.83 11.17
CA MET A 1 17.28 8.77 9.83
C MET A 1 16.69 7.70 8.91
N SER A 2 16.15 6.59 9.43
CA SER A 2 15.60 5.49 8.60
C SER A 2 14.38 5.89 7.75
N MET A 3 13.45 6.69 8.29
CA MET A 3 12.24 7.09 7.56
C MET A 3 12.55 8.02 6.38
N ALA A 4 13.46 8.98 6.56
CA ALA A 4 13.88 9.87 5.48
C ALA A 4 14.52 9.08 4.32
N TYR A 5 15.35 8.08 4.64
CA TYR A 5 15.93 7.19 3.65
C TYR A 5 14.87 6.33 2.94
N ALA A 6 13.91 5.78 3.67
CA ALA A 6 12.80 5.01 3.08
C ALA A 6 11.95 5.87 2.13
N GLY A 7 11.66 7.12 2.52
CA GLY A 7 10.96 8.09 1.67
C GLY A 7 11.74 8.42 0.40
N VAL A 8 13.04 8.73 0.50
CA VAL A 8 13.88 8.99 -0.67
C VAL A 8 13.94 7.77 -1.58
N ARG A 9 14.10 6.55 -1.04
CA ARG A 9 14.11 5.32 -1.84
C ARG A 9 12.82 5.18 -2.64
N PHE A 10 11.67 5.32 -1.99
CA PHE A 10 10.36 5.19 -2.64
C PHE A 10 10.14 6.25 -3.73
N VAL A 11 10.48 7.51 -3.45
CA VAL A 11 10.36 8.62 -4.43
C VAL A 11 11.30 8.41 -5.61
N THR A 12 12.53 7.98 -5.38
CA THR A 12 13.48 7.67 -6.46
C THR A 12 12.95 6.54 -7.34
N SER A 13 12.47 5.44 -6.76
CA SER A 13 11.83 4.35 -7.50
C SER A 13 10.66 4.85 -8.36
N LEU A 14 9.83 5.75 -7.81
CA LEU A 14 8.70 6.34 -8.53
C LEU A 14 9.16 7.24 -9.70
N LEU A 15 10.19 8.06 -9.50
CA LEU A 15 10.77 8.89 -10.56
C LEU A 15 11.40 8.04 -11.68
N GLU A 16 12.08 6.95 -11.32
CA GLU A 16 12.63 6.02 -12.31
C GLU A 16 11.53 5.35 -13.13
N ALA A 17 10.46 4.89 -12.47
CA ALA A 17 9.29 4.31 -13.13
C ALA A 17 8.61 5.31 -14.07
N MET A 18 8.47 6.56 -13.64
CA MET A 18 7.95 7.66 -14.46
C MET A 18 8.84 7.98 -15.66
N SER A 19 10.16 7.84 -15.51
CA SER A 19 11.15 8.05 -16.57
C SER A 19 11.18 6.92 -17.61
N GLY A 20 10.35 5.89 -17.46
CA GLY A 20 10.25 4.77 -18.39
C GLY A 20 11.06 3.53 -17.99
N ARG A 21 11.62 3.49 -16.77
CA ARG A 21 12.23 2.27 -16.23
C ARG A 21 11.15 1.24 -15.95
N GLN A 22 11.21 0.11 -16.65
CA GLN A 22 10.27 -0.99 -16.45
C GLN A 22 10.73 -1.90 -15.30
N GLY A 23 9.77 -2.55 -14.63
CA GLY A 23 10.07 -3.54 -13.60
C GLY A 23 10.34 -2.96 -12.22
N VAL A 24 9.99 -1.69 -11.95
CA VAL A 24 10.11 -1.11 -10.61
C VAL A 24 8.99 -1.65 -9.73
N VAL A 25 9.35 -2.43 -8.71
CA VAL A 25 8.40 -2.98 -7.74
C VAL A 25 8.71 -2.40 -6.37
N GLU A 26 7.71 -1.79 -5.75
CA GLU A 26 7.78 -1.31 -4.37
C GLU A 26 6.55 -1.77 -3.61
N CYS A 27 6.62 -1.79 -2.27
CA CYS A 27 5.45 -2.05 -1.43
C CYS A 27 4.88 -0.72 -0.93
N ALA A 28 3.62 -0.43 -1.25
CA ALA A 28 2.95 0.77 -0.74
C ALA A 28 1.52 0.48 -0.32
N PHE A 29 1.02 1.30 0.61
CA PHE A 29 -0.36 1.24 1.08
C PHE A 29 -1.27 1.95 0.08
N VAL A 30 -2.00 1.17 -0.70
CA VAL A 30 -2.86 1.67 -1.79
C VAL A 30 -4.27 1.11 -1.65
N GLN A 31 -5.22 1.82 -2.25
CA GLN A 31 -6.58 1.31 -2.36
C GLN A 31 -6.56 0.05 -3.22
N SER A 32 -6.96 -1.08 -2.64
CA SER A 32 -6.90 -2.36 -3.32
C SER A 32 -7.91 -3.34 -2.74
N ASP A 33 -8.67 -3.98 -3.62
CA ASP A 33 -9.70 -4.99 -3.24
C ASP A 33 -9.08 -6.38 -3.02
N VAL A 34 -7.77 -6.45 -2.78
CA VAL A 34 -7.02 -7.69 -2.55
C VAL A 34 -7.48 -8.37 -1.25
N THR A 35 -8.07 -7.60 -0.33
CA THR A 35 -8.60 -8.09 0.95
C THR A 35 -9.94 -7.43 1.27
N GLU A 36 -10.55 -7.80 2.40
CA GLU A 36 -11.76 -7.16 2.91
C GLU A 36 -11.55 -5.70 3.38
N CYS A 37 -10.31 -5.20 3.36
CA CYS A 37 -9.96 -3.82 3.71
C CYS A 37 -9.84 -2.99 2.43
N GLU A 38 -10.44 -1.80 2.40
CA GLU A 38 -10.40 -0.90 1.23
C GLU A 38 -8.99 -0.41 0.88
N PHE A 39 -8.09 -0.37 1.85
CA PHE A 39 -6.70 0.00 1.67
C PHE A 39 -5.79 -1.09 2.25
N PHE A 40 -4.78 -1.49 1.49
CA PHE A 40 -3.84 -2.52 1.91
C PHE A 40 -2.45 -2.30 1.33
N ALA A 41 -1.41 -2.71 2.06
CA ALA A 41 -0.03 -2.65 1.59
C ALA A 41 0.31 -3.92 0.82
N THR A 42 0.46 -3.81 -0.50
CA THR A 42 0.89 -4.92 -1.36
C THR A 42 2.07 -4.51 -2.23
N PRO A 43 2.86 -5.48 -2.73
CA PRO A 43 3.85 -5.21 -3.76
C PRO A 43 3.14 -4.75 -5.03
N LEU A 44 3.56 -3.62 -5.57
CA LEU A 44 2.96 -3.01 -6.73
C LEU A 44 4.03 -2.63 -7.74
N LEU A 45 3.71 -2.88 -9.01
CA LEU A 45 4.53 -2.45 -10.12
C LEU A 45 4.22 -0.98 -10.39
N LEU A 46 5.27 -0.17 -10.34
CA LEU A 46 5.24 1.22 -10.74
C LEU A 46 5.57 1.34 -12.23
N GLY A 47 4.90 2.27 -12.90
CA GLY A 47 5.20 2.65 -14.27
C GLY A 47 4.93 4.13 -14.52
N ALA A 48 4.80 4.50 -15.81
CA ALA A 48 4.80 5.89 -16.22
C ALA A 48 3.64 6.73 -15.63
N SER A 49 2.50 6.08 -15.36
CA SER A 49 1.29 6.69 -14.81
C SER A 49 1.07 6.37 -13.32
N GLY A 50 2.11 5.95 -12.59
CA GLY A 50 2.01 5.57 -11.18
C GLY A 50 1.86 4.07 -10.99
N VAL A 51 0.78 3.62 -10.35
CA VAL A 51 0.57 2.20 -10.04
C VAL A 51 0.02 1.48 -11.26
N GLU A 52 0.81 0.63 -11.91
CA GLU A 52 0.38 -0.14 -13.09
C GLU A 52 -0.37 -1.41 -12.70
N ARG A 53 0.14 -2.17 -11.72
CA ARG A 53 -0.48 -3.41 -11.26
C ARG A 53 -0.13 -3.73 -9.81
N THR A 54 -1.09 -4.25 -9.07
CA THR A 54 -0.86 -4.85 -7.75
C THR A 54 -0.54 -6.34 -7.92
N MET A 55 0.57 -6.82 -7.35
CA MET A 55 0.96 -8.24 -7.39
C MET A 55 0.18 -9.10 -6.38
N GLY A 56 -0.57 -8.49 -5.47
CA GLY A 56 -1.39 -9.19 -4.47
C GLY A 56 -0.55 -9.80 -3.33
N LEU A 57 -1.20 -10.62 -2.51
CA LEU A 57 -0.62 -11.20 -1.28
C LEU A 57 0.29 -12.43 -1.54
N GLY A 58 0.32 -12.97 -2.75
CA GLY A 58 1.12 -14.16 -3.08
C GLY A 58 0.71 -15.40 -2.27
N LYS A 59 1.65 -16.33 -2.09
CA LYS A 59 1.47 -17.52 -1.23
C LYS A 59 1.86 -17.17 0.20
N LEU A 60 0.87 -17.06 1.09
CA LEU A 60 1.08 -16.82 2.51
C LEU A 60 1.17 -18.15 3.27
N ASN A 61 2.06 -18.21 4.25
CA ASN A 61 2.13 -19.32 5.22
C ASN A 61 1.07 -19.15 6.31
N GLU A 62 0.74 -20.24 7.03
CA GLU A 62 -0.30 -20.24 8.08
C GLU A 62 -0.07 -19.18 9.16
N PHE A 63 1.18 -18.92 9.52
CA PHE A 63 1.55 -17.87 10.47
C PHE A 63 1.23 -16.45 9.95
N GLU A 64 1.51 -16.19 8.67
CA GLU A 64 1.23 -14.91 8.04
C GLU A 64 -0.28 -14.69 7.87
N ILE A 65 -1.03 -15.77 7.62
CA ILE A 65 -2.50 -15.74 7.55
C ILE A 65 -3.10 -15.41 8.92
N ASP A 66 -2.57 -15.96 10.01
CA ASP A 66 -3.04 -15.66 11.37
C ASP A 66 -2.79 -14.19 11.74
N LEU A 67 -1.60 -13.67 11.41
CA LEU A 67 -1.27 -12.24 11.56
C LEU A 67 -2.18 -11.35 10.71
N LEU A 68 -2.43 -11.74 9.46
CA LEU A 68 -3.33 -11.00 8.57
C LEU A 68 -4.74 -10.93 9.15
N LYS A 69 -5.28 -12.05 9.65
CA LYS A 69 -6.60 -12.09 10.31
C LYS A 69 -6.69 -11.19 11.52
N LYS A 70 -5.61 -11.07 12.31
CA LYS A 70 -5.52 -10.14 13.45
C LYS A 70 -5.41 -8.68 13.00
N ALA A 71 -4.69 -8.41 11.92
CA ALA A 71 -4.49 -7.06 11.40
C ALA A 71 -5.72 -6.49 10.66
N ILE A 72 -6.50 -7.32 9.96
CA ILE A 72 -7.71 -6.91 9.22
C ILE A 72 -8.69 -6.06 10.07
N PRO A 73 -9.14 -6.49 11.27
CA PRO A 73 -10.09 -5.71 12.05
C PRO A 73 -9.50 -4.37 12.51
N GLU A 74 -8.21 -4.33 12.86
CA GLU A 74 -7.52 -3.10 13.26
C GLU A 74 -7.38 -2.13 12.08
N LEU A 75 -7.00 -2.63 10.90
CA LEU A 75 -6.95 -1.81 9.67
C LEU A 75 -8.32 -1.24 9.34
N LYS A 76 -9.40 -2.03 9.39
CA LYS A 76 -10.76 -1.55 9.14
C LYS A 76 -11.16 -0.43 10.11
N ALA A 77 -10.84 -0.56 11.39
CA ALA A 77 -11.10 0.47 12.38
C ALA A 77 -10.32 1.77 12.08
N ASN A 78 -9.04 1.65 11.72
CA ASN A 78 -8.19 2.80 11.39
C ASN A 78 -8.65 3.51 10.10
N ILE A 79 -9.03 2.77 9.06
CA ILE A 79 -9.57 3.32 7.81
C ILE A 79 -10.89 4.06 8.10
N LYS A 80 -11.80 3.45 8.86
CA LYS A 80 -13.07 4.08 9.24
C LYS A 80 -12.83 5.39 10.00
N LYS A 81 -11.93 5.38 10.98
CA LYS A 81 -11.55 6.57 11.75
C LYS A 81 -10.96 7.67 10.86
N GLY A 82 -10.12 7.30 9.88
CA GLY A 82 -9.56 8.23 8.90
C GLY A 82 -10.64 8.88 8.02
N LYS A 83 -11.61 8.09 7.53
CA LYS A 83 -12.75 8.58 6.75
C LYS A 83 -13.66 9.50 7.56
N GLU A 84 -13.99 9.12 8.79
CA GLU A 84 -14.79 9.95 9.70
C GLU A 84 -14.10 11.27 10.01
N PHE A 85 -12.78 11.26 10.25
CA PHE A 85 -12.00 12.47 10.46
C PHE A 85 -12.04 13.39 9.23
N ALA A 86 -11.80 12.87 8.03
CA ALA A 86 -11.87 13.65 6.80
C ALA A 86 -13.27 14.26 6.57
N ALA A 87 -14.33 13.49 6.82
CA ALA A 87 -15.72 13.99 6.73
C ALA A 87 -16.01 15.09 7.75
N SER A 88 -15.45 14.99 8.97
CA SER A 88 -15.68 15.98 10.03
C SER A 88 -15.08 17.37 9.74
N CYS A 89 -14.05 17.46 8.89
CA CYS A 89 -13.43 18.73 8.49
C CYS A 89 -14.13 19.46 7.34
N THR A 90 -15.22 18.89 6.79
CA THR A 90 -15.94 19.46 5.63
C THR A 90 -17.27 20.14 6.03
N ASN A 91 -17.53 20.35 7.33
CA ASN A 91 -18.63 21.17 7.87
C ASN A 91 -18.08 22.36 8.67
#